data_AF-A0A6G0V0K4-F1
#
_entry.id   AF-A0A6G0V0K4-F1
#
_cell.length_a   1.000
_cell.length_b   1.000
_cell.length_c   1.000
_cell.angle_alpha   90.00
_cell.angle_beta   90.00
_cell.angle_gamma   90.00
#
_symmetry.space_group_name_H-M   'P 1'
#
loop_
_entity.id
_entity.type
_entity.pdbx_description
1 polymer ?
#
loop_
_entity_poly.entity_id
_entity_poly.type
_entity_poly.pdbx_seq_one_letter_code
_entity_poly.pdbx_strand_id
1 'polypeptide(L)'
;MSVISSETPLRERALCKFEYILNYNPKRIPAALTEVKCSCPRPSTRLVGKRIFECEPLRYQVRVLLFDDECHTYSEHVETIALACIPVVQANVNTDGDADVMIPVKAEIPT
;
A
#
# COMPACT_ATOMS: atom_id res chain seq x y z
N MET A 1 19.47 -13.52 -12.71
CA MET A 1 18.21 -13.68 -11.96
C MET A 1 18.47 -13.12 -10.57
N SER A 2 17.83 -12.02 -10.16
CA SER A 2 18.08 -11.42 -8.84
C SER A 2 17.49 -12.33 -7.77
N VAL A 3 18.33 -12.89 -6.91
CA VAL A 3 17.89 -13.72 -5.79
C VAL A 3 17.15 -12.82 -4.80
N ILE A 4 15.86 -13.09 -4.55
CA ILE A 4 15.07 -12.37 -3.55
C ILE A 4 15.44 -12.95 -2.18
N SER A 5 16.04 -12.14 -1.32
CA SER A 5 16.44 -12.51 0.05
C SER A 5 15.57 -11.80 1.09
N SER A 6 15.56 -12.28 2.34
CA SER A 6 14.99 -11.56 3.49
C SER A 6 15.62 -10.18 3.67
N GLU A 7 16.91 -10.07 3.32
CA GLU A 7 17.69 -8.83 3.40
C GLU A 7 17.35 -7.82 2.30
N THR A 8 16.63 -8.26 1.25
CA THR A 8 16.19 -7.35 0.19
C THR A 8 15.12 -6.41 0.76
N PRO A 9 15.23 -5.08 0.54
CA PRO A 9 14.24 -4.12 1.02
C PRO A 9 12.82 -4.51 0.60
N LEU A 10 11.85 -4.35 1.50
CA LEU A 10 10.45 -4.73 1.25
C LEU A 10 9.92 -4.19 -0.09
N ARG A 11 10.25 -2.94 -0.41
CA ARG A 11 9.86 -2.24 -1.64
C ARG A 11 10.27 -2.96 -2.93
N GLU A 12 11.36 -3.73 -2.88
CA GLU A 12 11.95 -4.44 -4.03
C GLU A 12 11.55 -5.92 -4.09
N ARG A 13 11.29 -6.54 -2.93
CA ARG A 13 10.86 -7.95 -2.84
C ARG A 13 9.34 -8.15 -2.81
N ALA A 14 8.57 -7.09 -2.60
CA ALA A 14 7.11 -7.15 -2.66
C ALA A 14 6.64 -7.59 -4.06
N LEU A 15 5.55 -8.35 -4.12
CA LEU A 15 4.93 -8.75 -5.38
C LEU A 15 4.49 -7.53 -6.20
N CYS A 16 3.89 -6.56 -5.50
CA CYS A 16 3.62 -5.21 -5.99
C CYS A 16 4.71 -4.27 -5.48
N LYS A 17 5.73 -4.05 -6.31
CA LYS A 17 6.84 -3.15 -5.98
C LYS A 17 6.37 -1.71 -5.85
N PHE A 18 7.06 -0.95 -5.04
CA PHE A 18 6.73 0.45 -4.77
C PHE A 18 7.97 1.29 -4.53
N GLU A 19 7.79 2.60 -4.62
CA GLU A 19 8.79 3.61 -4.29
C GLU A 19 8.29 4.45 -3.13
N TYR A 20 9.20 4.86 -2.25
CA TYR A 20 8.87 5.81 -1.19
C TYR A 20 8.83 7.22 -1.77
N ILE A 21 7.79 7.96 -1.44
CA ILE A 21 7.61 9.37 -1.77
C ILE A 21 7.41 10.17 -0.48
N LEU A 22 7.83 11.43 -0.52
CA LEU A 22 7.70 12.34 0.60
C LEU A 22 6.48 13.25 0.38
N ASN A 23 5.43 13.07 1.17
CA ASN A 23 4.33 14.04 1.30
C ASN A 23 4.74 15.08 2.35
N TYR A 24 5.22 16.22 1.89
CA TYR A 24 5.66 17.32 2.75
C TYR A 24 4.65 18.46 2.78
N ASN A 25 4.25 18.86 3.98
CA ASN A 25 3.46 20.06 4.22
C ASN A 25 4.05 20.81 5.43
N PRO A 26 4.64 22.01 5.26
CA PRO A 26 5.27 22.75 6.35
C PRO A 26 4.26 23.27 7.39
N LYS A 27 2.98 23.36 7.05
CA LYS A 27 1.91 23.77 7.96
C LYS A 27 1.29 22.59 8.72
N ARG A 28 1.84 21.38 8.60
CA ARG A 28 1.29 20.18 9.20
C ARG A 28 2.24 19.58 10.23
N ILE A 29 1.70 18.96 11.27
CA ILE A 29 2.44 18.07 12.18
C ILE A 29 1.89 16.65 12.05
N PRO A 30 2.74 15.66 11.68
CA PRO A 30 4.12 15.83 11.21
C PRO A 30 4.17 16.46 9.80
N ALA A 31 5.20 17.26 9.55
CA ALA A 31 5.36 17.95 8.27
C ALA A 31 5.66 16.97 7.13
N ALA A 32 6.49 15.97 7.43
CA ALA A 32 6.85 14.90 6.52
C ALA A 32 6.02 13.64 6.82
N LEU A 33 5.22 13.21 5.85
CA LEU A 33 4.62 11.87 5.82
C LEU A 33 5.29 11.08 4.69
N THR A 34 5.80 9.90 5.01
CA THR A 34 6.31 8.97 4.01
C THR A 34 5.15 8.19 3.44
N GLU A 35 4.95 8.29 2.14
CA GLU A 35 3.99 7.46 1.41
C GLU A 35 4.68 6.55 0.41
N VAL A 36 3.91 5.68 -0.21
CA VAL A 36 4.39 4.84 -1.30
C VAL A 36 3.62 5.10 -2.59
N LYS A 37 4.31 4.90 -3.71
CA LYS A 37 3.71 4.86 -5.04
C LYS A 37 3.99 3.51 -5.68
N CYS A 38 2.95 2.84 -6.17
CA CYS A 38 3.10 1.55 -6.84
C CYS A 38 3.90 1.71 -8.13
N SER A 39 4.92 0.88 -8.32
CA SER A 39 5.81 0.96 -9.49
C SER A 39 5.17 0.35 -10.74
N CYS A 40 4.19 -0.54 -10.58
CA CYS A 40 3.52 -1.21 -11.68
C CYS A 40 2.03 -1.46 -11.36
N PRO A 41 1.14 -1.49 -12.38
CA PRO A 41 -0.27 -1.79 -12.19
C PRO A 41 -0.55 -3.28 -11.97
N ARG A 42 0.36 -4.16 -12.39
CA ARG A 42 0.27 -5.62 -12.23
C ARG A 42 1.63 -6.22 -11.90
N PRO A 43 1.69 -7.30 -11.10
CA PRO A 43 2.94 -7.99 -10.82
C PRO A 43 3.45 -8.76 -12.04
N SER A 44 4.72 -9.18 -12.00
CA SER A 44 5.32 -9.95 -13.10
C SER A 44 4.60 -11.29 -13.28
N THR A 45 4.17 -11.59 -14.51
CA THR A 45 3.55 -12.87 -14.88
C THR A 45 4.47 -14.07 -14.61
N ARG A 46 5.79 -13.85 -14.56
CA ARG A 46 6.76 -14.89 -14.15
C ARG A 46 6.60 -15.31 -12.69
N LEU A 47 6.11 -14.43 -11.82
CA LEU A 47 5.92 -14.68 -10.39
C LEU A 47 4.52 -15.18 -10.05
N VAL A 48 3.49 -14.70 -10.77
CA VAL A 48 2.07 -15.00 -10.45
C VAL A 48 1.40 -15.98 -11.43
N GLY A 49 2.09 -16.40 -12.48
CA GLY A 49 1.53 -17.27 -13.51
C GLY A 49 0.38 -16.60 -14.26
N LYS A 50 -0.74 -17.32 -14.42
CA LYS A 50 -1.94 -16.85 -15.13
C LYS A 50 -2.92 -16.05 -14.26
N ARG A 51 -2.64 -15.86 -12.97
CA ARG A 51 -3.55 -15.16 -12.04
C ARG A 51 -3.58 -13.66 -12.35
N ILE A 52 -4.78 -13.09 -12.41
CA ILE A 52 -5.00 -11.67 -12.69
C ILE A 52 -4.99 -10.92 -11.36
N PHE A 53 -3.79 -10.49 -10.95
CA PHE A 53 -3.63 -9.57 -9.83
C PHE A 53 -3.44 -8.14 -10.35
N GLU A 54 -4.01 -7.19 -9.61
CA GLU A 54 -3.74 -5.76 -9.77
C GLU A 54 -3.05 -5.23 -8.53
N CYS A 55 -2.17 -4.25 -8.71
CA CYS A 55 -1.41 -3.64 -7.64
C CYS A 55 -2.07 -2.34 -7.23
N GLU A 56 -2.71 -2.35 -6.05
CA GLU A 56 -3.45 -1.22 -5.53
C GLU A 56 -2.76 -0.65 -4.28
N PRO A 57 -2.81 0.69 -4.07
CA PRO A 57 -2.26 1.30 -2.88
C PRO A 57 -3.13 0.99 -1.65
N LEU A 58 -2.51 0.44 -0.60
CA LEU A 58 -3.13 0.30 0.71
C LEU A 58 -3.14 1.66 1.41
N ARG A 59 -4.32 2.25 1.54
CA ARG A 59 -4.53 3.56 2.14
C ARG A 59 -4.81 3.48 3.63
N TYR A 60 -4.20 4.39 4.39
CA TYR A 60 -4.40 4.51 5.84
C TYR A 60 -4.70 5.96 6.21
N GLN A 61 -5.58 6.15 7.19
CA GLN A 61 -5.96 7.45 7.70
C GLN A 61 -5.13 7.80 8.93
N VAL A 62 -4.42 8.92 8.88
CA VAL A 62 -3.56 9.41 9.96
C VAL A 62 -4.10 10.75 10.45
N ARG A 63 -4.19 10.91 11.78
CA ARG A 63 -4.53 12.20 12.40
C ARG A 63 -3.32 13.12 12.35
N VAL A 64 -3.55 14.36 11.95
CA VAL A 64 -2.52 15.39 11.83
C VAL A 64 -3.02 16.68 12.46
N LEU A 65 -2.10 17.54 12.86
CA LEU A 65 -2.44 18.92 13.21
C LEU A 65 -2.09 19.82 12.04
N LEU A 66 -3.00 20.70 11.64
CA LEU A 66 -2.78 21.66 10.57
C LEU A 66 -2.82 23.07 11.16
N PHE A 67 -1.77 23.85 10.92
CA PHE A 67 -1.69 25.25 11.30
C PHE A 67 -2.52 26.11 10.35
N ASP A 68 -3.08 27.19 10.90
CA ASP A 68 -3.62 28.29 10.10
C ASP A 68 -2.52 28.99 9.27
N ASP A 69 -2.91 29.92 8.40
CA ASP A 69 -1.98 30.62 7.52
C ASP A 69 -0.97 31.49 8.26
N GLU A 70 -1.28 31.88 9.50
CA GLU A 70 -0.49 32.76 10.36
C GLU A 70 0.35 31.98 11.39
N CYS A 71 0.25 30.65 11.41
CA CYS A 71 0.89 29.74 12.37
C CYS A 71 0.57 30.03 13.85
N HIS A 72 -0.61 30.60 14.15
CA HIS A 72 -1.02 30.96 15.50
C HIS A 72 -1.85 29.87 16.18
N THR A 73 -2.69 29.20 15.41
CA THR A 73 -3.56 28.12 15.91
C THR A 73 -3.43 26.86 15.06
N TYR A 74 -3.87 25.73 15.61
CA TYR A 74 -3.93 24.47 14.89
C TYR A 74 -5.28 23.80 15.06
N SER A 75 -5.68 23.03 14.05
CA SER A 75 -6.86 22.16 14.07
C SER A 75 -6.48 20.70 13.81
N GLU A 76 -7.28 19.79 14.33
CA GLU A 76 -7.15 18.36 14.02
C GLU A 76 -7.73 18.07 12.63
N HIS A 77 -6.94 17.37 11.80
CA HIS A 77 -7.31 16.92 10.47
C HIS A 77 -6.98 15.44 10.29
N VAL A 78 -7.56 14.83 9.26
CA VAL A 78 -7.24 13.46 8.85
C VAL A 78 -6.65 13.48 7.45
N GLU A 79 -5.46 12.93 7.31
CA GLU A 79 -4.77 12.73 6.04
C GLU A 79 -4.89 11.27 5.63
N THR A 80 -5.06 11.02 4.33
CA THR A 80 -5.05 9.65 3.78
C THR A 80 -3.76 9.44 3.03
N ILE A 81 -2.94 8.49 3.51
CA ILE A 81 -1.64 8.19 2.92
C ILE A 81 -1.60 6.75 2.40
N ALA A 82 -0.81 6.51 1.36
CA ALA A 82 -0.53 5.14 0.90
C ALA A 82 0.67 4.56 1.67
N LEU A 83 0.46 3.45 2.41
CA LEU A 83 1.51 2.80 3.20
C LEU A 83 2.24 1.67 2.47
N ALA A 84 1.53 0.99 1.56
CA ALA A 84 2.05 -0.15 0.81
C ALA A 84 1.31 -0.28 -0.53
N CYS A 85 1.83 -1.14 -1.40
CA CYS A 85 1.11 -1.63 -2.58
C CYS A 85 0.82 -3.11 -2.42
N ILE A 86 -0.44 -3.49 -2.55
CA ILE A 86 -0.92 -4.85 -2.31
C ILE A 86 -1.46 -5.48 -3.59
N PRO A 87 -1.21 -6.77 -3.82
CA PRO A 87 -1.85 -7.50 -4.91
C PRO A 87 -3.31 -7.78 -4.53
N VAL A 88 -4.25 -7.32 -5.35
CA VAL A 88 -5.69 -7.59 -5.22
C VAL A 88 -6.17 -8.45 -6.39
N VAL A 89 -7.10 -9.36 -6.13
CA VAL A 89 -7.78 -10.14 -7.18
C VAL A 89 -9.03 -9.37 -7.60
N GLN A 90 -9.19 -9.08 -8.89
CA GLN A 90 -10.45 -8.53 -9.38
C GLN A 90 -11.55 -9.60 -9.32
N ALA A 91 -12.51 -9.44 -8.42
CA ALA A 91 -13.67 -10.32 -8.29
C ALA A 91 -14.65 -10.24 -9.48
N ASN A 92 -14.42 -9.30 -10.42
CA ASN A 92 -15.27 -9.09 -11.58
C ASN A 92 -14.93 -10.02 -12.75
N VAL A 93 -13.91 -10.89 -12.61
CA VAL A 93 -13.65 -11.99 -13.55
C VAL A 93 -14.61 -13.12 -13.20
N ASN A 94 -15.88 -12.95 -13.55
CA ASN A 94 -16.82 -14.06 -13.53
C ASN A 94 -16.45 -15.07 -14.64
N THR A 95 -16.46 -16.35 -14.23
CA THR A 95 -16.61 -17.57 -15.04
C THR A 95 -15.50 -17.92 -16.03
N ASP A 96 -14.51 -18.70 -15.58
CA ASP A 96 -14.45 -20.13 -15.93
C ASP A 96 -13.29 -20.86 -15.23
N GLY A 97 -13.65 -21.81 -14.35
CA GLY A 97 -12.89 -23.03 -14.08
C GLY A 97 -11.51 -22.90 -13.42
N ASP A 98 -11.45 -22.53 -12.15
CA ASP A 98 -10.73 -23.28 -11.10
C ASP A 98 -10.88 -22.56 -9.76
N ALA A 99 -11.83 -23.04 -8.96
CA ALA A 99 -12.09 -22.54 -7.62
C ALA A 99 -11.04 -23.09 -6.65
N ASP A 100 -9.87 -22.47 -6.64
CA ASP A 100 -8.90 -22.57 -5.54
C ASP A 100 -8.61 -21.17 -4.98
N VAL A 101 -9.69 -20.40 -4.87
CA VAL A 101 -9.69 -18.98 -4.51
C VAL A 101 -9.90 -18.85 -3.01
N MET A 102 -8.79 -18.73 -2.30
CA MET A 102 -8.69 -18.14 -0.95
C MET A 102 -9.41 -18.92 0.16
N ILE A 103 -8.64 -19.65 0.97
CA ILE A 103 -9.13 -20.21 2.24
C ILE A 103 -9.25 -19.05 3.24
N PRO A 104 -10.44 -18.74 3.79
CA PRO A 104 -10.56 -17.72 4.82
C PRO A 104 -9.86 -18.19 6.10
N VAL A 105 -8.72 -17.61 6.42
CA VAL A 105 -8.07 -17.79 7.72
C VAL A 105 -8.71 -16.83 8.71
N LYS A 106 -9.25 -17.38 9.80
CA LYS A 106 -9.83 -16.59 10.89
C LYS A 106 -8.69 -15.87 11.61
N ALA A 107 -8.74 -14.54 11.71
CA ALA A 107 -7.74 -13.78 12.45
C ALA A 107 -7.81 -14.13 13.94
N GLU A 108 -6.67 -14.42 14.55
CA GLU A 108 -6.58 -14.58 16.01
C GLU A 108 -6.66 -13.21 16.70
N ILE A 109 -7.43 -13.15 17.78
CA ILE A 109 -7.55 -11.94 18.60
C ILE A 109 -6.27 -11.84 19.44
N PRO A 110 -5.55 -10.71 19.41
CA PRO A 110 -4.38 -10.53 20.28
C PRO A 110 -4.79 -10.65 21.76
N THR A 111 -4.14 -11.57 22.49
CA THR A 111 -4.26 -11.72 23.96
C THR A 111 -3.37 -10.74 24.70
#